data_AF-A0A9X9Y048-F1
#
_entry.id   AF-A0A9X9Y048-F1
#
_cell.length_a   1.000
_cell.length_b   1.000
_cell.length_c   1.000
_cell.angle_alpha   90.00
_cell.angle_beta   90.00
_cell.angle_gamma   90.00
#
_symmetry.space_group_name_H-M   'P 1'
#
loop_
_entity.id
_entity.type
_entity.pdbx_description
1 polymer ?
#
loop_
_entity_poly.entity_id
_entity_poly.type
_entity_poly.pdbx_seq_one_letter_code
_entity_poly.pdbx_strand_id
1 'polypeptide(L)' 'MKFRENDLRPLRATLAGQPYLGGDSPTYADYYVFGAFQWATAISEFRLLEDGDPIAGWRHRMLELHGRLAGNAPGYAV' A
#
# COMPACT_ATOMS: atom_id res chain seq x y z
N MET A 1 -19.99 7.01 4.83
CA MET A 1 -19.49 5.81 4.15
C MET A 1 -18.02 6.05 3.84
N LYS A 2 -17.11 5.22 4.37
CA LYS A 2 -15.67 5.40 4.13
C LYS A 2 -15.30 4.79 2.78
N PHE A 3 -14.42 5.46 2.04
CA PHE A 3 -13.99 5.02 0.72
C PHE A 3 -13.37 3.61 0.80
N ARG A 4 -13.87 2.67 -0.01
CA ARG A 4 -13.39 1.27 -0.10
C ARG A 4 -13.29 0.53 1.25
N GLU A 5 -14.18 0.86 2.18
CA GLU A 5 -14.25 0.19 3.49
C GLU A 5 -14.46 -1.32 3.34
N ASN A 6 -15.38 -1.73 2.46
CA ASN A 6 -15.73 -3.14 2.27
C ASN A 6 -14.83 -3.89 1.26
N ASP A 7 -14.34 -3.20 0.22
CA ASP A 7 -13.61 -3.82 -0.89
C ASP A 7 -12.20 -4.26 -0.47
N LEU A 8 -11.57 -3.52 0.46
CA LEU A 8 -10.21 -3.81 0.93
C LEU A 8 -10.19 -4.63 2.24
N ARG A 9 -11.34 -5.10 2.74
CA ARG A 9 -11.39 -5.85 4.01
C ARG A 9 -10.45 -7.06 4.07
N PRO A 10 -10.36 -7.93 3.05
CA PRO A 10 -9.45 -9.07 3.10
C PRO A 10 -7.98 -8.62 3.21
N LEU A 11 -7.61 -7.57 2.47
CA LEU A 11 -6.27 -7.02 2.48
C LEU A 11 -5.92 -6.43 3.87
N ARG A 12 -6.85 -5.69 4.47
CA ARG A 12 -6.70 -5.16 5.84
C ARG A 12 -6.55 -6.28 6.87
N ALA A 13 -7.38 -7.32 6.78
CA ALA A 13 -7.34 -8.44 7.73
C ALA A 13 -5.97 -9.15 7.71
N THR A 14 -5.44 -9.42 6.51
CA THR A 14 -4.10 -9.99 6.37
C THR A 14 -3.02 -9.06 6.94
N LEU A 15 -3.00 -7.80 6.51
CA LEU A 15 -1.94 -6.85 6.90
C LEU A 15 -2.04 -6.34 8.34
N ALA A 16 -3.14 -6.63 9.04
CA ALA A 16 -3.24 -6.45 10.48
C ALA A 16 -2.48 -7.54 11.25
N GLY A 17 -2.32 -8.74 10.67
CA GLY A 17 -1.63 -9.87 11.30
C GLY A 17 -0.17 -10.06 10.89
N GLN A 18 0.23 -9.55 9.73
CA GLN A 18 1.58 -9.76 9.17
C GLN A 18 2.10 -8.53 8.39
N PRO A 19 3.42 -8.34 8.28
CA PRO A 19 3.97 -7.12 7.71
C PRO A 19 3.85 -7.03 6.17
N TYR A 20 3.79 -8.16 5.47
CA TYR A 20 3.64 -8.26 4.02
C TYR A 20 2.60 -9.33 3.67
N LEU A 21 2.09 -9.35 2.44
CA LEU A 21 1.27 -10.46 1.93
C LEU A 21 2.07 -11.76 1.89
N GLY A 22 3.38 -11.66 1.63
CA GLY A 22 4.32 -12.77 1.74
C GLY A 22 4.67 -13.23 3.17
N GLY A 23 4.05 -12.66 4.21
CA GLY A 23 4.42 -12.92 5.60
C GLY A 23 5.51 -11.97 6.06
N ASP A 24 6.68 -12.50 6.44
CA ASP A 24 7.79 -11.73 7.02
C ASP A 24 8.55 -10.88 5.99
N SER A 25 8.48 -11.23 4.71
CA SER A 25 9.16 -10.53 3.61
C SER A 25 8.23 -10.36 2.41
N PRO A 26 8.39 -9.30 1.60
CA PRO A 26 7.56 -9.07 0.43
C PRO A 26 7.79 -10.18 -0.62
N THR A 27 6.70 -10.61 -1.23
CA THR A 27 6.73 -11.54 -2.38
C THR A 27 6.13 -10.88 -3.60
N TYR A 28 6.05 -11.61 -4.72
CA TYR A 28 5.36 -11.13 -5.92
C TYR A 28 3.93 -10.63 -5.65
N ALA A 29 3.22 -11.26 -4.70
CA ALA A 29 1.87 -10.84 -4.31
C ALA A 29 1.85 -9.39 -3.80
N ASP A 30 2.85 -8.99 -3.01
CA ASP A 30 2.98 -7.61 -2.51
C ASP A 30 3.17 -6.63 -3.66
N TYR A 31 4.08 -6.93 -4.59
CA TYR A 31 4.35 -6.06 -5.74
C TYR A 31 3.14 -5.93 -6.66
N TYR A 32 2.39 -7.02 -6.88
CA TYR A 32 1.18 -7.01 -7.70
C TYR A 32 0.11 -6.06 -7.14
N VAL A 33 -0.18 -6.16 -5.84
CA VAL A 33 -1.16 -5.29 -5.18
C VAL A 33 -0.62 -3.86 -5.04
N PHE A 34 0.65 -3.70 -4.69
CA PHE A 34 1.29 -2.40 -4.51
C PHE A 34 1.29 -1.56 -5.79
N GLY A 35 1.46 -2.20 -6.96
CA GLY A 35 1.41 -1.54 -8.25
C GLY A 35 0.15 -0.72 -8.47
N ALA A 36 -1.01 -1.19 -8.01
CA ALA A 36 -2.27 -0.44 -8.12
C ALA A 36 -2.28 0.84 -7.28
N PHE A 37 -1.70 0.81 -6.07
CA PHE A 37 -1.54 1.98 -5.22
C PHE A 37 -0.51 2.96 -5.78
N GLN A 38 0.59 2.45 -6.32
CA GLN A 38 1.63 3.27 -6.95
C GLN A 38 1.10 3.96 -8.21
N TRP A 39 0.31 3.27 -9.03
CA TRP A 39 -0.35 3.86 -10.19
C TRP A 39 -1.29 5.01 -9.78
N ALA A 40 -2.15 4.78 -8.79
CA ALA A 40 -3.08 5.83 -8.33
C ALA A 40 -2.33 7.09 -7.84
N THR A 41 -1.16 6.92 -7.23
CA THR A 41 -0.30 8.03 -6.79
C THR A 41 0.37 8.76 -7.94
N ALA A 42 0.63 8.09 -9.05
CA ALA A 42 1.18 8.74 -10.24
C ALA A 42 0.16 9.64 -10.95
N ILE A 43 -1.16 9.46 -10.70
CA ILE A 43 -2.22 10.11 -11.49
C ILE A 43 -3.20 10.98 -10.68
N SER A 44 -3.19 10.93 -9.35
CA SER A 44 -4.18 11.66 -8.53
C SER A 44 -3.67 12.01 -7.14
N GLU A 45 -4.08 13.19 -6.64
CA GLU A 45 -3.90 13.64 -5.24
C GLU A 45 -4.90 13.05 -4.25
N PHE A 46 -5.85 12.23 -4.73
CA PHE A 46 -6.89 11.67 -3.88
C PHE A 46 -6.31 10.71 -2.83
N ARG A 47 -6.53 11.04 -1.55
CA ARG A 47 -6.10 10.21 -0.42
C ARG A 47 -6.92 8.91 -0.36
N LEU A 48 -6.26 7.78 -0.64
CA LEU A 48 -6.89 6.46 -0.72
C LEU A 48 -7.14 5.78 0.63
N LEU A 49 -6.31 6.09 1.62
CA LEU A 49 -6.25 5.39 2.91
C LEU A 49 -6.32 6.41 4.05
N GLU A 50 -7.02 6.03 5.12
CA GLU A 50 -7.06 6.83 6.34
C GLU A 50 -5.81 6.61 7.19
N ASP A 51 -5.55 7.55 8.09
CA ASP A 51 -4.47 7.41 9.07
C ASP A 51 -4.72 6.19 9.97
N GLY A 52 -3.69 5.39 10.20
CA GLY A 52 -3.79 4.15 10.98
C GLY A 52 -4.35 2.94 10.23
N ASP A 53 -4.70 3.04 8.94
CA ASP A 53 -5.06 1.87 8.12
C ASP A 53 -3.85 0.91 8.03
N PRO A 54 -3.99 -0.39 8.32
CA PRO A 54 -2.88 -1.35 8.23
C PRO A 54 -2.27 -1.42 6.82
N ILE A 55 -3.07 -1.13 5.78
CA ILE A 55 -2.59 -1.03 4.39
C ILE A 55 -1.62 0.14 4.25
N ALA A 56 -1.85 1.26 4.92
CA ALA A 56 -0.93 2.41 4.88
C ALA A 56 0.44 2.04 5.46
N GLY A 57 0.46 1.29 6.56
CA GLY A 57 1.71 0.79 7.15
C GLY A 57 2.47 -0.17 6.24
N TRP A 58 1.77 -1.12 5.62
CA TRP A 58 2.35 -2.00 4.60
C TRP A 58 2.87 -1.24 3.38
N ARG A 59 2.10 -0.27 2.89
CA ARG A 59 2.45 0.56 1.75
C ARG A 59 3.71 1.39 2.03
N HIS A 60 3.83 1.94 3.24
CA HIS A 60 5.04 2.63 3.68
C HIS A 60 6.26 1.69 3.61
N ARG A 61 6.14 0.46 4.17
CA ARG A 61 7.22 -0.54 4.07
C ARG A 61 7.61 -0.84 2.62
N MET A 62 6.64 -0.97 1.71
CA MET A 62 6.91 -1.20 0.28
C MET A 62 7.64 -0.02 -0.38
N LEU A 63 7.31 1.22 0.00
CA LEU A 63 7.97 2.43 -0.51
C LEU A 63 9.42 2.57 -0.04
N GLU A 64 9.79 1.99 1.12
CA GLU A 64 11.16 2.01 1.63
C GLU A 64 12.08 0.97 0.97
N LEU A 65 11.53 -0.05 0.31
CA LEU A 65 12.31 -1.09 -0.36
C LEU A 65 13.16 -0.53 -1.50
N HIS A 66 14.22 -1.26 -1.84
CA HIS A 66 15.07 -0.97 -3.01
C HIS A 66 15.66 0.44 -3.01
N GLY A 67 16.07 0.94 -1.83
CA GLY A 67 16.63 2.30 -1.69
C GLY A 67 15.59 3.38 -1.98
N ARG A 68 14.32 3.13 -1.63
CA ARG A 68 13.18 4.01 -1.89
C ARG A 68 12.88 4.25 -3.38
N LEU A 69 13.20 3.32 -4.27
CA LEU A 69 12.97 3.49 -5.72
C LEU A 69 11.53 3.96 -6.04
N ALA A 70 10.53 3.28 -5.48
CA ALA A 70 9.13 3.64 -5.67
C ALA A 70 8.76 4.91 -4.87
N GLY A 71 9.33 5.10 -3.68
CA GLY A 71 9.12 6.29 -2.85
C GLY A 71 9.70 7.58 -3.44
N ASN A 72 10.66 7.49 -4.35
CA ASN A 72 11.26 8.61 -5.06
C ASN A 72 10.67 8.84 -6.45
N ALA A 73 9.74 7.98 -6.89
CA ALA A 73 9.08 8.15 -8.18
C ALA A 73 8.21 9.42 -8.17
N PRO A 74 8.13 10.17 -9.29
CA PRO A 74 7.22 11.31 -9.40
C PRO A 74 5.77 10.89 -9.16
N GLY A 75 5.04 11.68 -8.37
CA GLY A 75 3.64 11.44 -8.06
C GLY A 75 3.15 12.39 -6.97
N TYR A 76 1.90 12.22 -6.60
CA TYR A 76 1.28 12.95 -5.51
C TYR A 76 1.73 12.41 -4.14
N ALA A 77 1.60 13.23 -3.10
CA ALA A 77 1.95 12.80 -1.75
C ALA A 77 1.02 11.67 -1.26
N VAL A 78 1.61 10.72 -0.54
CA VAL A 78 0.93 9.56 0.06
C VAL A 78 0.56 9.85 1.51
#